data_AF-A0A377XIP9-F1
#
_entry.id   AF-A0A377XIP9-F1
#
_cell.length_a   1.000
_cell.length_b   1.000
_cell.length_c   1.000
_cell.angle_alpha   90.00
_cell.angle_beta   90.00
_cell.angle_gamma   90.00
#
_symmetry.space_group_name_H-M   'P 1'
#
loop_
_entity.id
_entity.type
_entity.pdbx_description
1 polymer ?
#
loop_
_entity_poly.entity_id
_entity_poly.type
_entity_poly.pdbx_seq_one_letter_code
_entity_poly.pdbx_strand_id
1 'polypeptide(L)'
;MINLRCSGVFFLLLAASAGALADSQVYIWQRVWNDQHKTALQQSQALFATLRVLGIQFHPQEGVRLARVNTSLLQQDGRPVWLVVRLDGSLTQLDTTTMLPQIKAPCDPLAQGRR
;
A
#
# COMPACT_ATOMS: atom_id res chain seq x y z
N MET A 1 26.06 36.41 -24.45
CA MET A 1 24.60 36.24 -24.25
C MET A 1 24.28 34.76 -24.38
N ILE A 2 24.29 34.03 -23.27
CA ILE A 2 24.08 32.57 -23.23
C ILE A 2 22.58 32.29 -23.19
N ASN A 3 22.15 31.41 -24.09
CA ASN A 3 20.76 31.06 -24.38
C ASN A 3 19.96 30.66 -23.13
N LEU A 4 19.03 31.52 -22.71
CA LEU A 4 18.06 31.28 -21.64
C LEU A 4 16.90 30.33 -22.05
N ARG A 5 17.00 29.65 -23.20
CA ARG A 5 15.92 28.83 -23.77
C ARG A 5 15.93 27.36 -23.34
N CYS A 6 17.04 26.85 -22.80
CA CYS A 6 17.12 25.46 -22.30
C CYS A 6 16.61 25.28 -20.86
N SER A 7 16.42 26.38 -20.11
CA SER A 7 16.00 26.33 -18.71
C SER A 7 14.55 25.85 -18.55
N GLY A 8 13.64 26.29 -19.44
CA GLY A 8 12.21 25.97 -19.34
C GLY A 8 11.89 24.48 -19.56
N VAL A 9 12.55 23.83 -20.51
CA VAL A 9 12.32 22.41 -20.80
C VAL A 9 12.90 21.52 -19.70
N PHE A 10 14.07 21.87 -19.16
CA PHE A 10 14.68 21.14 -18.05
C PHE A 10 13.85 21.23 -16.77
N PHE A 11 13.30 22.41 -16.46
CA PHE A 11 12.44 22.60 -15.29
C PHE A 11 11.12 21.84 -15.40
N LEU A 12 10.52 21.78 -16.60
CA LEU A 12 9.29 21.01 -16.84
C LEU A 12 9.49 19.50 -16.70
N LEU A 13 10.61 18.95 -17.20
CA LEU A 13 10.94 17.53 -17.06
C LEU A 13 11.22 17.15 -15.60
N LEU A 14 11.87 18.03 -14.83
CA LEU A 14 12.13 17.82 -13.40
C LEU A 14 10.82 17.85 -12.59
N ALA A 15 9.92 18.79 -12.88
CA ALA A 15 8.62 18.87 -12.22
C ALA A 15 7.73 17.65 -12.56
N ALA A 16 7.73 17.21 -13.82
CA ALA A 16 6.97 16.03 -14.26
C ALA A 16 7.46 14.73 -13.59
N SER A 17 8.78 14.56 -13.46
CA SER A 17 9.36 13.38 -12.79
C SER A 17 9.13 13.38 -11.28
N ALA A 18 9.21 14.55 -10.62
CA ALA A 18 8.86 14.67 -9.22
C ALA A 18 7.37 14.34 -8.96
N GLY A 19 6.47 14.78 -9.84
CA GLY A 19 5.05 14.42 -9.77
C GLY A 19 4.79 12.92 -9.98
N ALA A 20 5.47 12.30 -10.95
CA ALA A 20 5.35 10.86 -11.20
C ALA A 20 5.86 10.00 -10.03
N LEU A 21 6.92 10.43 -9.35
CA LEU A 21 7.38 9.77 -8.12
C LEU A 21 6.44 10.03 -6.94
N ALA A 22 5.85 11.22 -6.82
CA ALA A 22 4.89 11.50 -5.76
C ALA A 22 3.64 10.61 -5.84
N ASP A 23 3.25 10.19 -7.04
CA ASP A 23 2.15 9.25 -7.26
C ASP A 23 2.61 7.79 -7.44
N SER A 24 3.90 7.48 -7.24
CA SER A 24 4.37 6.10 -7.39
C SER A 24 3.99 5.26 -6.16
N GLN A 25 3.39 4.09 -6.42
CA GLN A 25 2.82 3.23 -5.38
C GLN A 25 3.28 1.78 -5.57
N VAL A 26 3.44 1.05 -4.47
CA VAL A 26 3.79 -0.38 -4.50
C VAL A 26 2.84 -1.22 -3.67
N TYR A 27 2.48 -2.39 -4.19
CA TYR A 27 1.70 -3.39 -3.47
C TYR A 27 2.60 -4.38 -2.73
N ILE A 28 2.34 -4.59 -1.45
CA ILE A 28 3.02 -5.57 -0.60
C ILE A 28 2.01 -6.66 -0.25
N TRP A 29 2.15 -7.84 -0.87
CA TRP A 29 1.24 -8.99 -0.70
C TRP A 29 1.74 -10.02 0.30
N GLN A 30 2.36 -9.55 1.38
CA GLN A 30 3.00 -10.41 2.36
C GLN A 30 2.04 -10.74 3.49
N ARG A 31 1.71 -12.03 3.64
CA ARG A 31 0.87 -12.53 4.74
C ARG A 31 1.65 -12.62 6.07
N VAL A 32 2.97 -12.82 5.98
CA VAL A 32 3.89 -12.96 7.11
C VAL A 32 5.10 -12.07 6.86
N TRP A 33 5.47 -11.29 7.86
CA TRP A 33 6.58 -10.34 7.82
C TRP A 33 7.80 -10.91 8.53
N ASN A 34 8.99 -10.56 8.04
CA ASN A 34 10.29 -10.91 8.60
C ASN A 34 11.30 -9.76 8.36
N ASP A 35 12.52 -9.91 8.86
CA ASP A 35 13.53 -8.84 8.82
C ASP A 35 13.95 -8.43 7.41
N GLN A 36 13.83 -9.30 6.40
CA GLN A 36 14.15 -8.95 5.01
C GLN A 36 13.22 -7.85 4.46
N HIS A 37 12.01 -7.72 5.02
CA HIS A 37 11.08 -6.68 4.64
C HIS A 37 11.57 -5.29 5.03
N LYS A 38 12.34 -5.17 6.13
CA LYS A 38 12.95 -3.90 6.53
C LYS A 38 13.91 -3.41 5.45
N THR A 39 14.79 -4.29 4.97
CA THR A 39 15.74 -3.98 3.91
C THR A 39 15.03 -3.62 2.61
N ALA A 40 14.01 -4.38 2.21
CA ALA A 40 13.23 -4.09 1.01
C ALA A 40 12.48 -2.74 1.10
N LEU A 41 11.94 -2.40 2.26
CA LEU A 41 11.30 -1.10 2.48
C LEU A 41 12.30 0.06 2.33
N GLN A 42 13.45 -0.03 3.01
CA GLN A 42 14.50 0.98 2.93
C GLN A 42 15.02 1.17 1.49
N GLN A 43 15.33 0.08 0.79
CA GLN A 43 15.86 0.13 -0.58
C GLN A 43 14.84 0.67 -1.60
N SER A 44 13.55 0.57 -1.30
CA SER A 44 12.48 1.01 -2.20
C SER A 44 11.99 2.44 -1.95
N GLN A 45 12.51 3.15 -0.94
CA GLN A 45 12.03 4.51 -0.60
C GLN A 45 12.17 5.50 -1.75
N ALA A 46 13.26 5.40 -2.53
CA ALA A 46 13.48 6.28 -3.69
C ALA A 46 12.63 5.89 -4.92
N LEU A 47 11.95 4.74 -4.88
CA LEU A 47 11.22 4.18 -6.03
C LEU A 47 9.71 4.42 -5.89
N PHE A 48 9.18 4.31 -4.67
CA PHE A 48 7.75 4.36 -4.41
C PHE A 48 7.45 5.30 -3.24
N ALA A 49 6.62 6.31 -3.47
CA ALA A 49 6.18 7.24 -2.44
C ALA A 49 5.11 6.65 -1.51
N THR A 50 4.28 5.72 -1.99
CA THR A 50 3.14 5.16 -1.22
C THR A 50 3.16 3.65 -1.13
N LEU A 51 2.82 3.12 0.04
CA LEU A 51 2.69 1.68 0.30
C LEU A 51 1.23 1.24 0.30
N ARG A 52 0.93 0.15 -0.41
CA ARG A 52 -0.35 -0.56 -0.36
C ARG A 52 -0.14 -1.95 0.24
N VAL A 53 -0.54 -2.15 1.48
CA VAL A 53 -0.19 -3.35 2.26
C VAL A 53 -1.40 -4.25 2.44
N LEU A 54 -1.25 -5.53 2.13
CA LEU A 54 -2.28 -6.54 2.38
C LEU A 54 -2.65 -6.59 3.86
N GLY A 55 -3.93 -6.37 4.18
CA GLY A 55 -4.49 -6.51 5.53
C GLY A 55 -5.43 -7.71 5.65
N ILE A 56 -6.31 -7.89 4.68
CA ILE A 56 -7.31 -8.97 4.66
C ILE A 56 -7.27 -9.65 3.30
N GLN A 57 -7.43 -10.96 3.29
CA GLN A 57 -7.61 -11.75 2.09
C GLN A 57 -8.84 -12.65 2.23
N PHE A 58 -9.69 -12.60 1.23
CA PHE A 58 -10.80 -13.52 1.04
C PHE A 58 -10.43 -14.50 -0.04
N HIS A 59 -10.38 -15.78 0.29
CA HIS A 59 -10.09 -16.85 -0.64
C HIS A 59 -11.27 -17.83 -0.69
N PRO A 60 -11.72 -18.26 -1.88
CA PRO A 60 -12.94 -19.08 -2.01
C PRO A 60 -12.84 -20.41 -1.26
N GLN A 61 -11.64 -20.97 -1.12
CA GLN A 61 -11.43 -22.26 -0.45
C GLN A 61 -10.88 -22.13 0.96
N GLU A 62 -10.14 -21.05 1.25
CA GLU A 62 -9.52 -20.88 2.57
C GLU A 62 -10.42 -20.04 3.49
N GLY A 63 -11.39 -19.30 2.93
CA GLY A 63 -12.16 -18.30 3.65
C GLY A 63 -11.34 -17.04 3.90
N VAL A 64 -11.57 -16.42 5.05
CA VAL A 64 -10.99 -15.11 5.40
C VAL A 64 -9.66 -15.30 6.10
N ARG A 65 -8.66 -14.52 5.71
CA ARG A 65 -7.32 -14.51 6.32
C ARG A 65 -6.91 -13.08 6.61
N LEU A 66 -6.52 -12.83 7.86
CA LEU A 66 -5.89 -11.58 8.26
C LEU A 66 -4.38 -11.70 8.06
N ALA A 67 -3.76 -10.74 7.39
CA ALA A 67 -2.32 -10.65 7.28
C ALA A 67 -1.72 -10.20 8.63
N ARG A 68 -0.62 -10.83 9.04
CA ARG A 68 0.14 -10.40 10.24
C ARG A 68 1.11 -9.30 9.84
N VAL A 69 0.55 -8.11 9.63
CA VAL A 69 1.31 -6.92 9.23
C VAL A 69 2.19 -6.45 10.39
N ASN A 70 3.46 -6.18 10.12
CA ASN A 70 4.35 -5.53 11.08
C ASN A 70 4.13 -4.01 11.05
N THR A 71 3.17 -3.53 11.84
CA THR A 71 2.78 -2.12 11.88
C THR A 71 3.88 -1.21 12.41
N SER A 72 4.69 -1.66 13.37
CA SER A 72 5.83 -0.89 13.88
C SER A 72 6.89 -0.65 12.80
N LEU A 73 7.17 -1.65 11.96
CA LEU A 73 8.09 -1.49 10.84
C LEU A 73 7.55 -0.50 9.79
N LEU A 74 6.24 -0.54 9.49
CA LEU A 74 5.61 0.41 8.57
C LEU A 74 5.61 1.85 9.12
N GLN A 75 5.38 2.02 10.42
CA GLN A 75 5.49 3.32 11.08
C GLN A 75 6.91 3.88 10.99
N GLN A 76 7.92 3.02 11.15
CA GLN A 76 9.33 3.41 11.01
C GLN A 76 9.71 3.79 9.56
N ASP A 77 9.08 3.16 8.55
CA ASP A 77 9.31 3.52 7.15
C ASP A 77 8.72 4.90 6.78
N GLY A 78 7.64 5.30 7.45
CA GLY A 78 7.12 6.68 7.41
C GLY A 78 6.40 7.10 6.12
N ARG A 79 6.43 6.28 5.06
CA ARG A 79 5.63 6.50 3.86
C ARG A 79 4.12 6.34 4.15
N PRO A 80 3.23 7.05 3.42
CA PRO A 80 1.79 6.81 3.48
C PRO A 80 1.46 5.34 3.22
N VAL A 81 0.59 4.77 4.07
CA VAL A 81 0.16 3.36 3.98
C VAL A 81 -1.34 3.27 3.74
N TRP A 82 -1.71 2.48 2.74
CA TRP A 82 -3.08 2.06 2.50
C TRP A 82 -3.23 0.58 2.80
N LEU A 83 -4.20 0.24 3.64
CA LEU A 83 -4.57 -1.16 3.87
C LEU A 83 -5.35 -1.68 2.66
N VAL A 84 -4.97 -2.84 2.15
CA VAL A 84 -5.62 -3.50 1.01
C VAL A 84 -6.37 -4.74 1.46
N VAL A 85 -7.59 -4.88 0.96
CA VAL A 85 -8.36 -6.13 0.99
C VAL A 85 -8.19 -6.82 -0.35
N ARG A 86 -7.72 -8.06 -0.33
CA ARG A 86 -7.60 -8.91 -1.51
C ARG A 86 -8.80 -9.85 -1.59
N LEU A 87 -9.46 -9.87 -2.75
CA LEU A 87 -10.55 -10.79 -3.07
C LEU A 87 -10.02 -11.76 -4.13
N ASP A 88 -9.90 -13.04 -3.81
CA ASP A 88 -9.49 -14.08 -4.74
C ASP A 88 -10.68 -14.82 -5.34
N GLY A 89 -10.45 -15.44 -6.50
CA GLY A 89 -11.47 -16.21 -7.22
C GLY A 89 -12.33 -15.34 -8.13
N SER A 90 -13.49 -15.89 -8.52
CA SER A 90 -14.46 -15.16 -9.34
C SER A 90 -15.38 -14.30 -8.47
N LEU A 91 -15.72 -13.10 -8.94
CA LEU A 91 -16.70 -12.20 -8.31
C LEU A 91 -18.06 -12.88 -8.06
N THR A 92 -18.42 -13.88 -8.87
CA THR A 92 -19.67 -14.64 -8.71
C THR A 92 -19.71 -15.53 -7.48
N GLN A 93 -18.57 -15.84 -6.86
CA GLN A 93 -18.47 -16.68 -5.66
C GLN A 93 -18.30 -15.86 -4.38
N LEU A 94 -18.21 -14.53 -4.47
CA LEU A 94 -17.99 -13.66 -3.34
C LEU A 94 -19.33 -13.22 -2.75
N ASP A 95 -19.69 -13.74 -1.58
CA ASP A 95 -20.89 -13.34 -0.85
C ASP A 95 -20.68 -11.98 -0.15
N THR A 96 -21.22 -10.93 -0.75
CA THR A 96 -21.08 -9.55 -0.28
C THR A 96 -21.70 -9.34 1.11
N THR A 97 -22.71 -10.12 1.49
CA THR A 97 -23.40 -9.97 2.79
C THR A 97 -22.51 -10.40 3.95
N THR A 98 -21.62 -11.36 3.74
CA THR A 98 -20.65 -11.82 4.75
C THR A 98 -19.34 -11.04 4.71
N MET A 99 -18.97 -10.49 3.54
CA MET A 99 -17.69 -9.79 3.34
C MET A 99 -17.70 -8.34 3.80
N LEU A 100 -18.74 -7.57 3.44
CA LEU A 100 -18.79 -6.13 3.74
C LEU A 100 -18.64 -5.81 5.24
N PRO A 101 -19.27 -6.55 6.18
CA PRO A 101 -19.05 -6.33 7.61
C PRO A 101 -17.58 -6.50 8.02
N GLN A 102 -16.87 -7.46 7.42
CA GLN A 102 -15.48 -7.76 7.75
C GLN A 102 -14.49 -6.78 7.11
N ILE A 103 -14.83 -6.21 5.96
CA ILE A 103 -14.08 -5.10 5.34
C ILE A 103 -14.24 -3.82 6.15
N LYS A 104 -15.43 -3.60 6.73
CA LYS A 104 -15.74 -2.40 7.49
C LYS A 104 -15.14 -2.40 8.90
N ALA A 105 -15.06 -3.56 9.56
CA ALA A 105 -14.58 -3.67 10.93
C ALA A 105 -13.16 -3.08 11.20
N PRO A 106 -12.14 -3.27 10.33
CA PRO A 106 -10.84 -2.62 10.46
C PRO A 106 -10.83 -1.13 10.10
N CYS A 107 -11.90 -0.61 9.49
CA CYS A 107 -12.02 0.80 9.15
C CYS A 107 -12.82 1.59 10.19
N ASP A 108 -13.46 0.93 11.16
CA ASP A 108 -14.21 1.57 12.24
C ASP A 108 -13.26 1.93 13.42
N PRO A 109 -12.98 3.24 13.66
CA PRO A 109 -12.01 3.67 14.70
C PRO A 109 -12.41 3.24 16.12
N LEU A 110 -13.72 3.11 16.37
CA LEU A 110 -14.27 2.69 17.66
C LEU A 110 -14.03 1.21 17.99
N ALA A 111 -13.71 0.37 16.99
CA ALA A 111 -13.42 -1.04 17.19
C ALA A 111 -11.94 -1.32 17.51
N GLN A 112 -11.03 -0.40 17.17
CA GLN A 112 -9.58 -0.55 17.35
C GLN A 112 -9.06 -0.11 18.73
N GLY A 113 -9.83 0.66 19.49
CA GLY A 113 -9.48 1.15 20.84
C GLY A 113 -9.86 0.25 22.02
N ARG A 114 -10.33 -0.97 21.78
CA ARG A 114 -10.63 -1.97 22.83
C ARG A 114 -9.66 -3.15 22.78
N ARG A 115 -8.36 -2.90 22.94
CA ARG A 115 -7.38 -3.89 23.41
C ARG A 115 -6.28 -3.19 24.19
#